data_AF-A0A401WEW2-F1
#
_entry.id   AF-A0A401WEW2-F1
#
_cell.length_a   1.000
_cell.length_b   1.000
_cell.length_c   1.000
_cell.angle_alpha   90.00
_cell.angle_beta   90.00
_cell.angle_gamma   90.00
#
_symmetry.space_group_name_H-M   'P 1'
#
loop_
_entity.id
_entity.type
_entity.pdbx_description
1 polymer ?
#
loop_
_entity_poly.entity_id
_entity_poly.type
_entity_poly.pdbx_seq_one_letter_code
_entity_poly.pdbx_strand_id
1 'polypeptide(L)'
;MVAWTDGPPPADAARPADATVRPRTYRISRLVHAETTDTAFERPAGFDLAACWEQSSRRLEARLHHATARLRISPRAQRLLPMQFGAAGSQALEGAGPPDHEGWVLVDLPVETPAVAVGDLLRLGTEAEVLGPPGLRAAVARTASELAERYTAT
;
A
#
# COMPACT_ATOMS: atom_id res chain seq x y z
N MET A 1 -14.04 -21.77 -20.92
CA MET A 1 -13.66 -23.18 -21.18
C MET A 1 -12.81 -23.61 -20.02
N VAL A 2 -13.43 -24.29 -19.07
CA VAL A 2 -12.86 -24.74 -17.80
C VAL A 2 -12.68 -26.24 -17.94
N ALA A 3 -11.50 -26.76 -17.67
CA ALA A 3 -11.26 -28.18 -17.49
C ALA A 3 -10.60 -28.35 -16.11
N TRP A 4 -11.41 -28.74 -15.15
CA TRP A 4 -11.01 -29.24 -13.84
C TRP A 4 -11.08 -30.77 -13.97
N THR A 5 -9.97 -31.48 -13.80
CA THR A 5 -9.96 -32.95 -13.82
C THR A 5 -9.85 -33.46 -12.39
N ASP A 6 -10.92 -34.12 -11.94
CA ASP A 6 -10.95 -34.95 -10.74
C ASP A 6 -10.06 -36.19 -10.92
N GLY A 7 -9.13 -36.38 -10.01
CA GLY A 7 -8.33 -37.60 -9.87
C GLY A 7 -7.23 -37.39 -8.81
N PRO A 8 -7.04 -38.32 -7.85
CA PRO A 8 -5.91 -38.21 -6.95
C PRO A 8 -4.61 -38.28 -7.77
N PRO A 9 -3.63 -37.39 -7.54
CA PRO A 9 -2.36 -37.45 -8.25
C PRO A 9 -1.66 -38.79 -7.96
N PRO A 10 -1.00 -39.42 -8.95
CA PRO A 10 -0.22 -40.62 -8.70
C PRO A 10 0.86 -40.32 -7.66
N ALA A 11 0.99 -41.22 -6.68
CA ALA A 11 2.12 -41.26 -5.76
C ALA A 11 3.42 -41.50 -6.56
N ASP A 12 4.48 -40.82 -6.14
CA ASP A 12 5.83 -40.84 -6.72
C ASP A 12 5.96 -40.26 -8.14
N ALA A 13 5.89 -38.94 -8.22
CA ALA A 13 6.74 -38.19 -9.15
C ALA A 13 7.72 -37.36 -8.32
N ALA A 14 8.95 -37.86 -8.16
CA ALA A 14 10.07 -37.10 -7.63
C ALA A 14 10.16 -35.78 -8.42
N ARG A 15 9.81 -34.67 -7.77
CA ARG A 15 9.83 -33.35 -8.39
C ARG A 15 11.30 -33.04 -8.71
N PRO A 16 11.65 -32.68 -9.96
CA PRO A 16 13.04 -32.43 -10.32
C PRO A 16 13.64 -31.38 -9.38
N ALA A 17 14.81 -31.70 -8.83
CA ALA A 17 15.51 -30.94 -7.79
C ALA A 17 16.04 -29.56 -8.25
N ASP A 18 15.59 -29.06 -9.39
CA ASP A 18 16.09 -27.83 -10.03
C ASP A 18 14.99 -26.83 -10.41
N ALA A 19 13.83 -26.91 -9.76
CA ALA A 19 12.90 -25.79 -9.78
C ALA A 19 13.43 -24.73 -8.80
N THR A 20 13.95 -23.61 -9.31
CA THR A 20 14.26 -22.42 -8.49
C THR A 20 13.04 -22.07 -7.63
N VAL A 21 13.07 -22.45 -6.35
CA VAL A 21 11.96 -22.23 -5.42
C VAL A 21 11.91 -20.74 -5.11
N ARG A 22 10.99 -20.02 -5.77
CA ARG A 22 10.70 -18.64 -5.41
C ARG A 22 9.82 -18.63 -4.15
N PRO A 23 10.19 -17.86 -3.11
CA PRO A 23 9.35 -17.69 -1.94
C PRO A 23 8.02 -17.05 -2.34
N ARG A 24 6.92 -17.52 -1.72
CA ARG A 24 5.56 -17.02 -1.92
C ARG A 24 4.98 -16.60 -0.58
N THR A 25 4.22 -15.50 -0.58
CA THR A 25 3.54 -14.98 0.60
C THR A 25 2.04 -15.25 0.48
N TYR A 26 1.46 -15.85 1.52
CA TYR A 26 0.02 -16.13 1.61
C TYR A 26 -0.58 -15.36 2.78
N ARG A 27 -1.80 -14.83 2.62
CA ARG A 27 -2.57 -14.30 3.76
C ARG A 27 -3.19 -15.47 4.52
N ILE A 28 -2.93 -15.55 5.82
CA ILE A 28 -3.51 -16.58 6.69
C ILE A 28 -5.04 -16.60 6.59
N SER A 29 -5.69 -15.43 6.53
CA SER A 29 -7.14 -15.31 6.39
C SER A 29 -7.72 -15.81 5.05
N ARG A 30 -6.86 -16.18 4.09
CA ARG A 30 -7.26 -16.79 2.81
C ARG A 30 -6.96 -18.29 2.73
N LEU A 31 -6.41 -18.89 3.78
CA LEU A 31 -6.25 -20.34 3.87
C LEU A 31 -7.61 -20.94 4.23
N VAL A 32 -8.19 -21.71 3.30
CA VAL A 32 -9.48 -22.38 3.51
C VAL A 32 -9.30 -23.68 4.29
N HIS A 33 -8.22 -24.40 4.01
CA HIS A 33 -7.89 -25.68 4.63
C HIS A 33 -6.37 -25.89 4.63
N ALA A 34 -5.85 -26.58 5.63
CA ALA A 34 -4.45 -26.96 5.73
C ALA A 34 -4.34 -28.33 6.41
N GLU A 35 -3.61 -29.26 5.80
CA GLU A 35 -3.37 -30.60 6.34
C GLU A 35 -1.88 -30.85 6.49
N THR A 36 -1.50 -31.50 7.59
CA THR A 36 -0.13 -31.96 7.80
C THR A 36 0.11 -33.20 6.96
N THR A 37 1.25 -33.26 6.28
CA THR A 37 1.69 -34.45 5.55
C THR A 37 2.89 -35.09 6.25
N ASP A 38 3.13 -36.37 5.99
CA ASP A 38 4.32 -37.09 6.49
C ASP A 38 5.62 -36.72 5.73
N THR A 39 5.53 -35.75 4.81
CA THR A 39 6.67 -35.30 4.00
C THR A 39 7.45 -34.22 4.74
N ALA A 40 8.70 -34.52 5.09
CA ALA A 40 9.62 -33.52 5.62
C ALA A 40 10.13 -32.58 4.51
N PHE A 41 10.46 -31.35 4.88
CA PHE A 41 11.18 -30.42 4.02
C PHE A 41 12.31 -29.76 4.81
N GLU A 42 13.39 -29.43 4.12
CA GLU A 42 14.47 -28.62 4.69
C GLU A 42 14.28 -27.15 4.28
N ARG A 43 14.50 -26.24 5.22
CA ARG A 43 14.57 -24.82 4.91
C ARG A 43 15.76 -24.58 3.98
N PRO A 44 15.59 -23.93 2.82
CA PRO A 44 16.70 -23.64 1.92
C PRO A 44 17.84 -22.92 2.64
N ALA A 45 19.06 -23.42 2.47
CA ALA A 45 20.26 -22.79 3.00
C ALA A 45 20.36 -21.36 2.44
N GLY A 46 20.54 -20.37 3.34
CA GLY A 46 20.58 -18.95 2.97
C GLY A 46 19.23 -18.24 2.85
N PHE A 47 18.10 -18.89 3.15
CA PHE A 47 16.82 -18.17 3.21
C PHE A 47 16.76 -17.21 4.40
N ASP A 48 16.88 -15.92 4.13
CA ASP A 48 16.64 -14.84 5.10
C ASP A 48 15.18 -14.37 5.04
N LEU A 49 14.43 -14.64 6.12
CA LEU A 49 13.03 -14.25 6.24
C LEU A 49 12.87 -12.73 6.31
N ALA A 50 13.76 -12.02 6.99
CA ALA A 50 13.67 -10.57 7.17
C ALA A 50 13.89 -9.87 5.83
N ALA A 51 14.95 -10.24 5.10
CA ALA A 51 15.22 -9.69 3.77
C ALA A 51 14.10 -10.04 2.77
N CYS A 52 13.57 -11.26 2.81
CA CYS A 52 12.44 -11.65 1.97
C CYS A 52 11.17 -10.84 2.27
N TRP A 53 10.90 -10.61 3.56
CA TRP A 53 9.76 -9.80 3.98
C TRP A 53 9.90 -8.35 3.53
N GLU A 54 11.07 -7.73 3.76
CA GLU A 54 11.35 -6.36 3.34
C GLU A 54 11.15 -6.19 1.84
N GLN A 55 11.70 -7.11 1.03
CA GLN A 55 11.55 -7.06 -0.42
C GLN A 55 10.10 -7.28 -0.87
N SER A 56 9.36 -8.15 -0.18
CA SER A 56 7.94 -8.39 -0.46
C SER A 56 7.08 -7.18 -0.12
N SER A 57 7.35 -6.50 0.98
CA SER A 57 6.66 -5.27 1.40
C SER A 57 6.91 -4.15 0.41
N ARG A 58 8.18 -3.90 0.01
CA ARG A 58 8.51 -2.89 -1.02
C ARG A 58 7.81 -3.16 -2.35
N ARG A 59 7.74 -4.43 -2.79
CA ARG A 59 7.01 -4.79 -4.03
C ARG A 59 5.51 -4.58 -3.89
N LEU A 60 4.93 -4.86 -2.73
CA LEU A 60 3.51 -4.64 -2.48
C LEU A 60 3.20 -3.13 -2.47
N GLU A 61 3.99 -2.34 -1.76
CA GLU A 61 3.89 -0.88 -1.72
C GLU A 61 3.97 -0.28 -3.12
N ALA A 62 4.94 -0.71 -3.93
CA ALA A 62 5.07 -0.25 -5.33
C ALA A 62 3.88 -0.66 -6.22
N ARG A 63 3.15 -1.73 -5.87
CA ARG A 63 1.95 -2.16 -6.59
C ARG A 63 0.67 -1.50 -6.10
N LEU A 64 0.62 -1.04 -4.85
CA LEU A 64 -0.54 -0.36 -4.27
C LEU A 64 -0.55 1.12 -4.66
N HIS A 65 0.61 1.78 -4.64
CA HIS A 65 0.72 3.20 -4.98
C HIS A 65 0.85 3.40 -6.49
N HIS A 66 -0.25 3.75 -7.14
CA HIS A 66 -0.30 3.98 -8.58
C HIS A 66 -0.07 5.44 -8.97
N ALA A 67 -0.11 6.37 -8.00
CA ALA A 67 0.05 7.80 -8.24
C ALA A 67 0.83 8.47 -7.10
N THR A 68 1.25 9.70 -7.34
CA THR A 68 1.90 10.55 -6.36
C THR A 68 1.08 11.82 -6.21
N ALA A 69 0.63 12.11 -4.99
CA ALA A 69 -0.09 13.32 -4.66
C ALA A 69 0.90 14.40 -4.22
N ARG A 70 0.87 15.56 -4.89
CA ARG A 70 1.63 16.73 -4.46
C ARG A 70 0.78 17.53 -3.50
N LEU A 71 1.27 17.74 -2.28
CA LEU A 71 0.54 18.38 -1.20
C LEU A 71 1.29 19.60 -0.67
N ARG A 72 0.57 20.63 -0.24
CA ARG A 72 1.07 21.64 0.71
C ARG A 72 0.52 21.26 2.08
N ILE A 73 1.39 21.04 3.07
CA ILE A 73 0.99 20.54 4.38
C ILE A 73 1.48 21.43 5.52
N SER A 74 0.64 21.62 6.54
CA SER A 74 0.96 22.42 7.72
C SER A 74 1.94 21.72 8.66
N PRO A 75 2.53 22.41 9.64
CA PRO A 75 3.31 21.79 10.71
C PRO A 75 2.57 20.70 11.48
N ARG A 76 1.22 20.79 11.58
CA ARG A 76 0.40 19.76 12.23
C ARG A 76 0.30 18.53 11.34
N ALA A 77 0.01 18.70 10.05
CA ALA A 77 0.00 17.58 9.10
C ALA A 77 1.35 16.88 9.02
N GLN A 78 2.47 17.60 9.11
CA GLN A 78 3.81 17.01 9.18
C GLN A 78 3.96 16.01 10.34
N ARG A 79 3.38 16.28 11.52
CA ARG A 79 3.40 15.32 12.64
C ARG A 79 2.47 14.13 12.41
N LEU A 80 1.38 14.34 11.67
CA LEU A 80 0.39 13.31 11.41
C LEU A 80 0.79 12.35 10.28
N LEU A 81 1.56 12.82 9.29
CA LEU A 81 1.89 12.06 8.09
C LEU A 81 2.49 10.67 8.40
N PRO A 82 3.53 10.54 9.24
CA PRO A 82 4.14 9.24 9.55
C PRO A 82 3.17 8.29 10.28
N MET A 83 2.32 8.84 11.15
CA MET A 83 1.34 8.07 11.90
C MET A 83 0.20 7.57 11.00
N GLN A 84 -0.18 8.36 10.01
CA GLN A 84 -1.34 8.12 9.15
C GLN A 84 -1.02 7.35 7.88
N PHE A 85 0.21 7.49 7.37
CA PHE A 85 0.67 6.93 6.09
C PHE A 85 1.93 6.06 6.23
N GLY A 86 2.40 5.80 7.45
CA GLY A 86 3.53 4.91 7.72
C GLY A 86 4.82 5.35 7.01
N ALA A 87 5.51 4.38 6.41
CA ALA A 87 6.77 4.61 5.71
C ALA A 87 6.64 5.64 4.57
N ALA A 88 5.54 5.62 3.81
CA ALA A 88 5.29 6.58 2.74
C ALA A 88 5.16 8.02 3.28
N GLY A 89 4.52 8.17 4.44
CA GLY A 89 4.42 9.46 5.14
C GLY A 89 5.77 9.98 5.63
N SER A 90 6.60 9.10 6.22
CA SER A 90 7.96 9.46 6.64
C SER A 90 8.84 9.88 5.46
N GLN A 91 8.83 9.11 4.37
CA GLN A 91 9.61 9.41 3.16
C GLN A 91 9.19 10.72 2.49
N ALA A 92 7.87 10.99 2.44
CA ALA A 92 7.35 12.25 1.91
C ALA A 92 7.86 13.47 2.70
N LEU A 93 8.06 13.34 4.02
CA LEU A 93 8.61 14.41 4.85
C LEU A 93 10.13 14.57 4.72
N GLU A 94 10.86 13.47 4.57
CA GLU A 94 12.29 13.52 4.29
C GLU A 94 12.59 14.25 2.98
N GLY A 95 11.70 14.10 1.98
CA GLY A 95 11.76 14.80 0.70
C GLY A 95 11.11 16.17 0.68
N ALA A 96 10.66 16.72 1.82
CA ALA A 96 9.93 17.97 1.87
C ALA A 96 10.77 19.16 1.38
N GLY A 97 10.12 20.07 0.64
CA GLY A 97 10.70 21.37 0.30
C GLY A 97 10.88 22.27 1.53
N PRO A 98 11.60 23.39 1.40
CA PRO A 98 11.75 24.35 2.50
C PRO A 98 10.39 24.87 2.96
N PRO A 99 10.22 25.13 4.27
CA PRO A 99 8.99 25.70 4.78
C PRO A 99 8.79 27.13 4.28
N ASP A 100 7.53 27.50 4.05
CA ASP A 100 7.15 28.90 3.84
C ASP A 100 7.05 29.67 5.17
N HIS A 101 6.62 30.92 5.08
CA HIS A 101 6.51 31.83 6.24
C HIS A 101 5.54 31.34 7.34
N GLU A 102 4.62 30.42 7.02
CA GLU A 102 3.67 29.83 7.96
C GLU A 102 4.14 28.44 8.45
N GLY A 103 5.32 27.99 8.00
CA GLY A 103 5.86 26.67 8.32
C GLY A 103 5.27 25.54 7.47
N TRP A 104 4.50 25.85 6.41
CA TRP A 104 3.96 24.82 5.53
C TRP A 104 5.03 24.37 4.53
N VAL A 105 5.01 23.08 4.20
CA VAL A 105 5.98 22.48 3.28
C VAL A 105 5.27 21.81 2.11
N LEU A 106 5.97 21.70 0.99
CA LEU A 106 5.54 20.88 -0.14
C LEU A 106 6.10 19.48 -0.01
N VAL A 107 5.24 18.47 -0.19
CA VAL A 107 5.62 17.05 -0.19
C VAL A 107 5.00 16.32 -1.37
N ASP A 108 5.68 15.27 -1.81
CA ASP A 108 5.16 14.29 -2.76
C ASP A 108 4.86 12.99 -2.00
N LEU A 109 3.57 12.69 -1.84
CA LEU A 109 3.09 11.53 -1.09
C LEU A 109 2.65 10.43 -2.07
N PRO A 110 3.25 9.23 -2.04
CA PRO A 110 2.71 8.07 -2.75
C PRO A 110 1.28 7.79 -2.29
N VAL A 111 0.35 7.64 -3.23
CA VAL A 111 -1.06 7.34 -2.95
C VAL A 111 -1.53 6.18 -3.81
N GLU A 112 -2.53 5.46 -3.32
CA GLU A 112 -3.16 4.36 -4.06
C GLU A 112 -4.00 4.88 -5.24
N THR A 113 -5.09 4.18 -5.56
CA THR A 113 -6.05 4.64 -6.57
C THR A 113 -6.69 5.97 -6.16
N PRO A 114 -7.12 6.82 -7.10
CA PRO A 114 -7.75 8.10 -6.78
C PRO A 114 -8.94 7.99 -5.82
N ALA A 115 -9.73 6.91 -5.90
CA ALA A 115 -10.89 6.70 -5.03
C ALA A 115 -10.49 6.50 -3.55
N VAL A 116 -9.39 5.77 -3.30
CA VAL A 116 -8.84 5.57 -1.95
C VAL A 116 -8.15 6.86 -1.48
N ALA A 117 -7.34 7.46 -2.36
CA ALA A 117 -6.58 8.66 -2.06
C ALA A 117 -7.45 9.84 -1.60
N VAL A 118 -8.65 10.02 -2.17
CA VAL A 118 -9.56 11.10 -1.75
C VAL A 118 -9.93 10.98 -0.27
N GLY A 119 -10.32 9.78 0.20
CA GLY A 119 -10.70 9.56 1.59
C GLY A 119 -9.51 9.77 2.54
N ASP A 120 -8.35 9.21 2.19
CA ASP A 120 -7.14 9.33 3.00
C ASP A 120 -6.68 10.78 3.14
N LEU A 121 -6.72 11.56 2.05
CA LEU A 121 -6.32 12.97 2.05
C LEU A 121 -7.33 13.84 2.80
N LEU A 122 -8.63 13.57 2.69
CA LEU A 122 -9.65 14.28 3.46
C LEU A 122 -9.50 14.06 4.97
N ARG A 123 -8.90 12.96 5.42
CA ARG A 123 -8.60 12.71 6.84
C ARG A 123 -7.58 13.72 7.41
N LEU A 124 -6.76 14.36 6.57
CA LEU A 124 -5.88 15.46 6.99
C LEU A 124 -6.64 16.78 7.23
N GLY A 125 -7.91 16.86 6.79
CA GLY A 125 -8.74 18.04 6.96
C GLY A 125 -8.13 19.28 6.31
N THR A 126 -8.21 20.42 7.01
CA THR A 126 -7.66 21.70 6.57
C THR A 126 -6.15 21.81 6.73
N GLU A 127 -5.47 20.77 7.24
CA GLU A 127 -4.03 20.78 7.46
C GLU A 127 -3.23 20.40 6.20
N ALA A 128 -3.92 20.03 5.12
CA ALA A 128 -3.32 19.67 3.84
C ALA A 128 -4.14 20.22 2.67
N GLU A 129 -3.44 20.77 1.67
CA GLU A 129 -4.01 21.13 0.39
C GLU A 129 -3.44 20.23 -0.71
N VAL A 130 -4.32 19.64 -1.53
CA VAL A 130 -3.92 18.85 -2.69
C VAL A 130 -3.64 19.76 -3.89
N LEU A 131 -2.40 19.77 -4.35
CA LEU A 131 -1.96 20.58 -5.50
C LEU A 131 -2.01 19.78 -6.81
N GLY A 132 -1.78 18.47 -6.74
CA GLY A 132 -1.83 17.62 -7.92
C GLY A 132 -1.79 16.13 -7.60
N PRO A 133 -2.04 15.27 -8.62
CA PRO A 133 -2.36 15.63 -10.00
C PRO A 133 -3.75 16.28 -10.15
N PRO A 134 -4.04 17.00 -11.26
CA PRO A 134 -5.28 17.76 -11.42
C PRO A 134 -6.55 16.94 -11.21
N GLY A 135 -6.58 15.69 -11.68
CA GLY A 135 -7.72 14.79 -11.47
C GLY A 135 -7.97 14.45 -10.01
N LEU A 136 -6.91 14.26 -9.21
CA LEU A 136 -7.02 14.02 -7.77
C LEU A 136 -7.49 15.28 -7.04
N ARG A 137 -6.91 16.45 -7.35
CA ARG A 137 -7.35 17.74 -6.80
C ARG A 137 -8.83 17.99 -7.07
N ALA A 138 -9.29 17.76 -8.30
CA ALA A 138 -10.69 17.89 -8.68
C ALA A 138 -11.61 16.92 -7.93
N ALA A 139 -11.18 15.67 -7.75
CA ALA A 139 -11.95 14.69 -6.99
C ALA A 139 -12.09 15.07 -5.51
N VAL A 140 -11.00 15.52 -4.86
CA VAL A 140 -11.02 16.00 -3.46
C VAL A 140 -11.89 17.25 -3.33
N ALA A 141 -11.76 18.22 -4.24
CA ALA A 141 -12.56 19.44 -4.21
C ALA A 141 -14.07 19.13 -4.32
N ARG A 142 -14.46 18.26 -5.25
CA ARG A 142 -15.85 17.81 -5.40
C ARG A 142 -16.39 17.19 -4.11
N THR A 143 -15.66 16.25 -3.52
CA THR A 143 -16.10 15.62 -2.26
C THR A 143 -16.16 16.62 -1.11
N ALA A 144 -15.23 17.58 -1.03
CA ALA A 144 -15.27 18.63 -0.02
C ALA A 144 -16.52 19.52 -0.18
N SER A 145 -16.90 19.87 -1.41
CA SER A 145 -18.14 20.60 -1.70
C SER A 145 -19.39 19.81 -1.29
N GLU A 146 -19.47 18.52 -1.68
CA GLU A 146 -20.58 17.63 -1.29
C GLU A 146 -20.71 17.50 0.24
N LEU A 147 -19.58 17.44 0.96
CA LEU A 147 -19.56 17.42 2.43
C LEU A 147 -20.03 18.76 3.01
N ALA A 148 -19.53 19.89 2.49
CA ALA A 148 -19.95 21.20 2.93
C ALA A 148 -21.46 21.38 2.78
N GLU A 149 -22.00 21.10 1.59
CA GLU A 149 -23.45 21.13 1.32
C GLU A 149 -24.23 20.30 2.34
N ARG A 150 -23.81 19.07 2.60
CA ARG A 150 -24.48 18.17 3.55
C ARG A 150 -24.51 18.71 4.98
N TYR A 151 -23.44 19.36 5.43
CA TYR A 151 -23.35 19.86 6.80
C TYR A 151 -23.85 21.30 6.97
N THR A 152 -24.02 22.05 5.88
CA THR A 152 -24.62 23.40 5.89
C THR A 152 -26.10 23.40 5.54
N ALA A 153 -26.61 22.36 4.88
CA ALA A 153 -28.04 22.17 4.66
C ALA A 153 -28.73 21.91 6.00
N THR A 154 -29.42 22.93 6.49
CA THR A 154 -30.24 22.90 7.72
C THR A 154 -31.67 22.54 7.36
#